data_AF-A0A351WI58-F1
#
_entry.id   AF-A0A351WI58-F1
#
_cell.length_a   1.000
_cell.length_b   1.000
_cell.length_c   1.000
_cell.angle_alpha   90.00
_cell.angle_beta   90.00
_cell.angle_gamma   90.00
#
_symmetry.space_group_name_H-M   'P 1'
#
loop_
_entity.id
_entity.type
_entity.pdbx_description
1 polymer ?
#
loop_
_entity_poly.entity_id
_entity_poly.type
_entity_poly.pdbx_seq_one_letter_code
_entity_poly.pdbx_strand_id
1 'polypeptide(L)'
;MNSYLPGIDVLVSQHREWLAHARVGLIAHPASVNARGLPSAELLRQEAFNLACLMGPEHGFLGKGGAGEDIGHQRHPDWNIPVYSLYGDTRKPTPEMLADLDVIVFDLQDLGARPYTYVSTLRYVLEAAAENSKTVIVADRPIPLPHVVDGPMRQDAFESFVGFVRTPVVYGMTPGEAALWIRKDLGLDVEVRVAAMQHYDRNQDWPATGAWAPPSPAIRSLACARCFPVTVFFEALPSIDHARRSDQAFQCIGAPWVDGTEVSRCLNALALPGVRFSARRYEASGGEYAGQSLCGLHIEVHEAAVFKPVLTGITVLHVLQSLYGPERLWQAPGVREDFFDKLMGTDAVRRALQAGESPEALAGSWAASSRSFLEARQSVLLYS
;
A
#
# COMPACT_ATOMS: atom_id res chain seq x y z
N MET A 1 -20.67 -21.57 -10.01
CA MET A 1 -19.55 -20.61 -10.12
C MET A 1 -18.59 -20.93 -9.00
N ASN A 2 -17.32 -21.18 -9.29
CA ASN A 2 -16.35 -21.40 -8.23
C ASN A 2 -16.08 -20.07 -7.52
N SER A 3 -16.06 -20.07 -6.20
CA SER A 3 -15.76 -18.90 -5.38
C SER A 3 -14.28 -18.52 -5.49
N TYR A 4 -13.98 -17.22 -5.42
CA TYR A 4 -12.61 -16.71 -5.31
C TYR A 4 -11.91 -17.33 -4.07
N LEU A 5 -10.63 -17.71 -4.23
CA LEU A 5 -9.80 -18.18 -3.13
C LEU A 5 -8.51 -17.34 -3.04
N PRO A 6 -8.23 -16.69 -1.90
CA PRO A 6 -6.96 -16.04 -1.65
C PRO A 6 -5.83 -17.08 -1.57
N GLY A 7 -4.59 -16.62 -1.73
CA GLY A 7 -3.42 -17.49 -1.74
C GLY A 7 -3.27 -18.34 -0.48
N ILE A 8 -3.78 -17.89 0.67
CA ILE A 8 -3.74 -18.69 1.90
C ILE A 8 -4.63 -19.95 1.82
N ASP A 9 -5.81 -19.86 1.21
CA ASP A 9 -6.67 -21.03 0.97
C ASP A 9 -6.01 -21.99 -0.02
N VAL A 10 -5.39 -21.46 -1.07
CA VAL A 10 -4.68 -22.26 -2.09
C VAL A 10 -3.46 -22.94 -1.49
N LEU A 11 -2.69 -22.24 -0.66
CA LEU A 11 -1.54 -22.78 0.06
C LEU A 11 -1.92 -24.01 0.89
N VAL A 12 -2.99 -23.90 1.67
CA VAL A 12 -3.45 -24.98 2.55
C VAL A 12 -4.07 -26.14 1.77
N SER A 13 -4.87 -25.85 0.75
CA SER A 13 -5.64 -26.87 0.03
C SER A 13 -4.86 -27.60 -1.06
N GLN A 14 -3.85 -26.96 -1.67
CA GLN A 14 -3.19 -27.46 -2.89
C GLN A 14 -1.67 -27.51 -2.80
N HIS A 15 -1.07 -26.80 -1.85
CA HIS A 15 0.38 -26.72 -1.67
C HIS A 15 0.81 -27.06 -0.25
N ARG A 16 0.04 -27.94 0.42
CA ARG A 16 0.28 -28.38 1.80
C ARG A 16 1.70 -28.93 1.99
N GLU A 17 2.23 -29.60 0.97
CA GLU A 17 3.57 -30.15 0.93
C GLU A 17 4.67 -29.10 1.06
N TRP A 18 4.40 -27.84 0.71
CA TRP A 18 5.38 -26.76 0.91
C TRP A 18 5.62 -26.40 2.38
N LEU A 19 4.66 -26.75 3.25
CA LEU A 19 4.71 -26.50 4.69
C LEU A 19 4.84 -27.79 5.51
N ALA A 20 4.76 -28.95 4.87
CA ALA A 20 4.83 -30.24 5.56
C ALA A 20 6.18 -30.38 6.26
N HIS A 21 6.13 -30.60 7.59
CA HIS A 21 7.31 -30.73 8.46
C HIS A 21 8.19 -29.48 8.62
N ALA A 22 7.90 -28.38 7.92
CA ALA A 22 8.64 -27.13 8.05
C ALA A 22 8.24 -26.36 9.32
N ARG A 23 9.21 -25.72 9.96
CA ARG A 23 8.98 -24.69 10.99
C ARG A 23 8.63 -23.38 10.30
N VAL A 24 7.39 -22.94 10.51
CA VAL A 24 6.79 -21.82 9.77
C VAL A 24 6.81 -20.55 10.61
N GLY A 25 7.40 -19.48 10.08
CA GLY A 25 7.14 -18.12 10.55
C GLY A 25 6.08 -17.46 9.68
N LEU A 26 5.07 -16.86 10.28
CA LEU A 26 4.00 -16.17 9.55
C LEU A 26 4.12 -14.66 9.72
N ILE A 27 4.21 -13.94 8.61
CA ILE A 27 4.06 -12.49 8.54
C ILE A 27 2.62 -12.19 8.13
N ALA A 28 1.85 -11.61 9.05
CA ALA A 28 0.43 -11.38 8.87
C ALA A 28 -0.05 -10.17 9.69
N HIS A 29 -1.25 -9.69 9.36
CA HIS A 29 -1.97 -8.62 10.05
C HIS A 29 -3.45 -9.01 10.21
N PRO A 30 -4.32 -8.17 10.81
CA PRO A 30 -5.73 -8.51 10.98
C PRO A 30 -6.52 -8.79 9.69
N ALA A 31 -6.15 -8.21 8.55
CA ALA A 31 -6.78 -8.50 7.26
C ALA A 31 -6.24 -9.77 6.56
N SER A 32 -5.33 -10.50 7.20
CA SER A 32 -4.80 -11.77 6.74
C SER A 32 -5.79 -12.86 7.10
N VAL A 33 -6.86 -12.95 6.31
CA VAL A 33 -7.94 -13.91 6.47
C VAL A 33 -8.14 -14.74 5.20
N ASN A 34 -8.68 -15.94 5.37
CA ASN A 34 -9.09 -16.82 4.28
C ASN A 34 -10.46 -16.40 3.69
N ALA A 35 -10.94 -17.10 2.67
CA ALA A 35 -12.22 -16.82 2.01
C ALA A 35 -13.45 -16.86 2.95
N ARG A 36 -13.31 -17.50 4.12
CA ARG A 36 -14.36 -17.61 5.16
C ARG A 36 -14.19 -16.58 6.29
N GLY A 37 -13.19 -15.71 6.21
CA GLY A 37 -12.87 -14.73 7.26
C GLY A 37 -12.08 -15.30 8.45
N LEU A 38 -11.59 -16.53 8.37
CA LEU A 38 -10.73 -17.12 9.40
C LEU A 38 -9.32 -16.53 9.29
N PRO A 39 -8.71 -16.03 10.39
CA PRO A 39 -7.34 -15.54 10.37
C PRO A 39 -6.34 -16.59 9.90
N SER A 40 -5.38 -16.19 9.07
CA SER A 40 -4.39 -17.11 8.47
C SER A 40 -3.56 -17.85 9.52
N ALA A 41 -3.24 -17.19 10.64
CA ALA A 41 -2.54 -17.83 11.74
C ALA A 41 -3.37 -18.95 12.39
N GLU A 42 -4.67 -18.72 12.55
CA GLU A 42 -5.61 -19.72 13.08
C GLU A 42 -5.82 -20.86 12.08
N LEU A 43 -5.97 -20.54 10.80
CA LEU A 43 -6.08 -21.54 9.73
C LEU A 43 -4.86 -22.48 9.71
N LEU A 44 -3.64 -21.93 9.71
CA LEU A 44 -2.42 -22.76 9.71
C LEU A 44 -2.32 -23.66 10.96
N ARG A 45 -2.84 -23.19 12.11
CA ARG A 45 -2.88 -23.98 13.35
C ARG A 45 -3.93 -25.09 13.30
N GLN A 46 -5.15 -24.79 12.83
CA GLN A 46 -6.22 -25.77 12.67
C GLN A 46 -5.81 -26.91 11.72
N GLU A 47 -5.00 -26.58 10.72
CA GLU A 47 -4.43 -27.52 9.76
C GLU A 47 -3.19 -28.27 10.28
N ALA A 48 -2.84 -28.11 11.56
CA ALA A 48 -1.73 -28.78 12.23
C ALA A 48 -0.33 -28.53 11.62
N PHE A 49 -0.12 -27.39 10.96
CA PHE A 49 1.23 -26.96 10.56
C PHE A 49 2.03 -26.50 11.78
N ASN A 50 3.36 -26.59 11.70
CA ASN A 50 4.26 -26.17 12.78
C ASN A 50 4.51 -24.65 12.74
N LEU A 51 3.51 -23.88 13.17
CA LEU A 51 3.61 -22.44 13.32
C LEU A 51 4.51 -22.10 14.52
N ALA A 52 5.73 -21.66 14.24
CA ALA A 52 6.79 -21.44 15.22
C ALA A 52 6.81 -19.99 15.76
N CYS A 53 6.50 -19.00 14.93
CA CYS A 53 6.37 -17.61 15.35
C CYS A 53 5.44 -16.80 14.45
N LEU A 54 5.06 -15.62 14.95
CA LEU A 54 4.29 -14.61 14.23
C LEU A 54 5.13 -13.34 14.10
N MET A 55 4.93 -12.60 13.03
CA MET A 55 5.61 -11.35 12.73
C MET A 55 4.57 -10.35 12.21
N GLY A 56 4.43 -9.22 12.89
CA GLY A 56 3.54 -8.14 12.47
C GLY A 56 4.32 -6.99 11.83
N PRO A 57 3.89 -6.44 10.68
CA PRO A 57 4.49 -5.24 10.09
C PRO A 57 4.03 -3.97 10.86
N GLU A 58 3.93 -2.84 10.18
CA GLU A 58 3.29 -1.63 10.71
C GLU A 58 1.87 -1.92 11.23
N HIS A 59 1.55 -1.39 12.43
CA HIS A 59 0.34 -1.62 13.25
C HIS A 59 0.28 -2.97 14.01
N GLY A 60 1.28 -3.82 13.82
CA GLY A 60 1.47 -5.06 14.55
C GLY A 60 0.47 -6.18 14.21
N PHE A 61 0.78 -7.40 14.67
CA PHE A 61 0.01 -8.60 14.34
C PHE A 61 -1.42 -8.57 14.93
N LEU A 62 -1.58 -8.12 16.17
CA LEU A 62 -2.88 -8.06 16.85
C LEU A 62 -3.72 -6.81 16.51
N GLY A 63 -3.22 -5.91 15.66
CA GLY A 63 -3.93 -4.68 15.28
C GLY A 63 -4.17 -3.68 16.42
N LYS A 64 -3.44 -3.82 17.54
CA LYS A 64 -3.57 -2.93 18.71
C LYS A 64 -2.69 -1.68 18.65
N GLY A 65 -1.80 -1.57 17.65
CA GLY A 65 -0.88 -0.44 17.54
C GLY A 65 -1.47 0.70 16.71
N GLY A 66 -1.44 1.90 17.26
CA GLY A 66 -1.68 3.13 16.51
C GLY A 66 -0.67 3.32 15.37
N ALA A 67 -0.94 4.28 14.48
CA ALA A 67 0.04 4.66 13.46
C ALA A 67 1.32 5.21 14.11
N GLY A 68 2.45 4.54 13.89
CA GLY A 68 3.73 4.92 14.47
C GLY A 68 3.98 4.45 15.91
N GLU A 69 3.08 3.67 16.53
CA GLU A 69 3.34 3.08 17.85
C GLU A 69 4.26 1.85 17.74
N ASP A 70 5.31 1.84 18.57
CA ASP A 70 6.21 0.70 18.70
C ASP A 70 5.53 -0.39 19.56
N ILE A 71 5.13 -1.48 18.91
CA ILE A 71 4.70 -2.68 19.62
C ILE A 71 5.93 -3.57 19.78
N GLY A 72 6.43 -3.73 21.01
CA GLY A 72 7.57 -4.60 21.28
C GLY A 72 7.29 -6.09 21.02
N HIS A 73 8.34 -6.92 21.13
CA HIS A 73 8.20 -8.36 21.07
C HIS A 73 7.36 -8.90 22.23
N GLN A 74 6.48 -9.85 21.94
CA GLN A 74 5.60 -10.46 22.94
C GLN A 74 5.41 -11.96 22.64
N ARG A 75 4.69 -12.67 23.50
CA ARG A 75 4.22 -14.04 23.21
C ARG A 75 2.73 -14.02 22.95
N HIS A 76 2.26 -14.89 22.05
CA HIS A 76 0.84 -15.07 21.81
C HIS A 76 0.17 -15.60 23.09
N PRO A 77 -0.92 -14.99 23.58
CA PRO A 77 -1.52 -15.34 24.87
C PRO A 77 -1.96 -16.82 24.93
N ASP A 78 -2.56 -17.33 23.86
CA ASP A 78 -3.10 -18.70 23.84
C ASP A 78 -2.09 -19.75 23.38
N TRP A 79 -1.31 -19.46 22.34
CA TRP A 79 -0.41 -20.44 21.71
C TRP A 79 0.99 -20.46 22.30
N ASN A 80 1.31 -19.44 23.11
CA ASN A 80 2.62 -19.30 23.72
C ASN A 80 3.79 -19.36 22.72
N ILE A 81 3.62 -18.83 21.50
CA ILE A 81 4.69 -18.67 20.50
C ILE A 81 5.14 -17.21 20.42
N PRO A 82 6.37 -16.91 19.97
CA PRO A 82 6.84 -15.53 19.80
C PRO A 82 6.01 -14.75 18.78
N VAL A 83 5.80 -13.46 19.07
CA VAL A 83 5.22 -12.47 18.18
C VAL A 83 6.19 -11.31 18.07
N TYR A 84 6.85 -11.20 16.92
CA TYR A 84 7.83 -10.14 16.64
C TYR A 84 7.15 -8.97 15.93
N SER A 85 7.71 -7.79 16.13
CA SER A 85 7.34 -6.57 15.43
C SER A 85 8.40 -6.28 14.39
N LEU A 86 7.96 -6.09 13.15
CA LEU A 86 8.78 -5.71 12.00
C LEU A 86 8.62 -4.20 11.70
N TYR A 87 8.59 -3.39 12.76
CA TYR A 87 8.44 -1.94 12.69
C TYR A 87 9.38 -1.24 13.68
N GLY A 88 9.47 0.10 13.61
CA GLY A 88 10.37 0.87 14.46
C GLY A 88 11.84 0.55 14.17
N ASP A 89 12.56 0.14 15.22
CA ASP A 89 14.00 -0.18 15.16
C ASP A 89 14.30 -1.49 14.43
N THR A 90 13.32 -2.40 14.32
CA THR A 90 13.51 -3.72 13.70
C THR A 90 12.54 -3.91 12.54
N ARG A 91 12.84 -3.38 11.35
CA ARG A 91 12.00 -3.54 10.15
C ARG A 91 12.33 -4.77 9.31
N LYS A 92 13.56 -5.25 9.42
CA LYS A 92 14.06 -6.46 8.77
C LYS A 92 14.11 -7.58 9.80
N PRO A 93 13.56 -8.78 9.51
CA PRO A 93 13.72 -9.93 10.41
C PRO A 93 15.20 -10.18 10.69
N THR A 94 15.57 -10.33 11.96
CA THR A 94 16.97 -10.59 12.33
C THR A 94 17.33 -12.07 12.15
N PRO A 95 18.62 -12.42 12.02
CA PRO A 95 19.04 -13.82 11.97
C PRO A 95 18.49 -14.66 13.14
N GLU A 96 18.40 -14.08 14.34
CA GLU A 96 17.88 -14.75 15.54
C GLU A 96 16.39 -15.06 15.41
N MET A 97 15.60 -14.14 14.82
CA MET A 97 14.18 -14.38 14.54
C MET A 97 13.97 -15.51 13.52
N LEU A 98 14.92 -15.68 12.60
CA LEU A 98 14.86 -16.65 11.51
C LEU A 98 15.57 -17.98 11.82
N ALA A 99 16.37 -18.05 12.88
CA ALA A 99 17.24 -19.19 13.18
C ALA A 99 16.46 -20.52 13.23
N ASP A 100 15.28 -20.48 13.84
CA ASP A 100 14.42 -21.64 14.03
C ASP A 100 13.32 -21.81 12.97
N LEU A 101 13.41 -21.08 11.87
CA LEU A 101 12.45 -21.17 10.77
C LEU A 101 13.07 -21.89 9.58
N ASP A 102 12.25 -22.65 8.87
CA ASP A 102 12.61 -23.24 7.58
C ASP A 102 11.92 -22.47 6.45
N VAL A 103 10.69 -22.01 6.69
CA VAL A 103 9.87 -21.27 5.74
C VAL A 103 9.27 -20.02 6.39
N ILE A 104 9.24 -18.93 5.63
CA ILE A 104 8.52 -17.71 5.99
C ILE A 104 7.29 -17.59 5.07
N VAL A 105 6.09 -17.61 5.65
CA VAL A 105 4.86 -17.30 4.92
C VAL A 105 4.57 -15.81 5.04
N PHE A 106 4.49 -15.12 3.92
CA PHE A 106 4.09 -13.72 3.82
C PHE A 106 2.65 -13.64 3.35
N ASP A 107 1.76 -13.14 4.20
CA ASP A 107 0.34 -13.01 3.91
C ASP A 107 -0.18 -11.65 4.38
N LEU A 108 0.02 -10.59 3.60
CA LEU A 108 -0.46 -9.25 3.90
C LEU A 108 -1.31 -8.70 2.77
N GLN A 109 -2.45 -8.09 3.11
CA GLN A 109 -3.26 -7.33 2.16
C GLN A 109 -2.60 -5.98 1.88
N ASP A 110 -1.99 -5.85 0.69
CA ASP A 110 -1.33 -4.64 0.20
C ASP A 110 -2.25 -3.79 -0.68
N LEU A 111 -1.82 -2.58 -1.06
CA LEU A 111 -2.57 -1.64 -1.91
C LEU A 111 -2.03 -1.52 -3.34
N GLY A 112 -0.88 -2.12 -3.67
CA GLY A 112 -0.23 -1.93 -4.96
C GLY A 112 0.36 -0.52 -5.14
N ALA A 113 0.64 0.17 -4.03
CA ALA A 113 1.15 1.54 -3.99
C ALA A 113 2.43 1.60 -3.13
N ARG A 114 3.52 2.09 -3.72
CA ARG A 114 4.87 2.09 -3.14
C ARG A 114 4.96 2.79 -1.77
N PRO A 115 4.22 3.88 -1.50
CA PRO A 115 4.17 4.48 -0.15
C PRO A 115 3.51 3.61 0.94
N TYR A 116 2.77 2.57 0.57
CA TYR A 116 2.19 1.62 1.51
C TYR A 116 3.24 0.56 1.88
N THR A 117 3.73 0.59 3.12
CA THR A 117 5.04 0.01 3.50
C THR A 117 5.07 -1.52 3.63
N TYR A 118 3.98 -2.23 3.33
CA TYR A 118 3.99 -3.69 3.32
C TYR A 118 4.84 -4.26 2.19
N VAL A 119 4.88 -3.61 1.04
CA VAL A 119 5.85 -3.97 -0.03
C VAL A 119 7.31 -3.72 0.39
N SER A 120 7.56 -2.71 1.22
CA SER A 120 8.89 -2.46 1.80
C SER A 120 9.27 -3.53 2.82
N THR A 121 8.30 -3.98 3.61
CA THR A 121 8.47 -5.13 4.52
C THR A 121 8.79 -6.39 3.72
N LEU A 122 8.07 -6.64 2.62
CA LEU A 122 8.33 -7.77 1.72
C LEU A 122 9.76 -7.75 1.17
N ARG A 123 10.28 -6.58 0.76
CA ARG A 123 11.69 -6.45 0.35
C ARG A 123 12.65 -6.87 1.46
N TYR A 124 12.48 -6.38 2.68
CA TYR A 124 13.33 -6.78 3.81
C TYR A 124 13.25 -8.27 4.12
N VAL A 125 12.07 -8.87 4.02
CA VAL A 125 11.87 -10.31 4.23
C VAL A 125 12.63 -11.12 3.19
N LEU A 126 12.58 -10.72 1.92
CA LEU A 126 13.31 -11.38 0.85
C LEU A 126 14.83 -11.26 1.01
N GLU A 127 15.32 -10.07 1.38
CA GLU A 127 16.75 -9.85 1.68
C GLU A 127 17.19 -10.70 2.88
N ALA A 128 16.43 -10.70 3.99
CA ALA A 128 16.75 -11.49 5.17
C ALA A 128 16.69 -13.01 4.90
N ALA A 129 15.73 -13.46 4.11
CA ALA A 129 15.62 -14.85 3.71
C ALA A 129 16.79 -15.29 2.81
N ALA A 130 17.23 -14.44 1.87
CA ALA A 130 18.42 -14.70 1.05
C ALA A 130 19.66 -14.86 1.92
N GLU A 131 19.87 -13.94 2.87
CA GLU A 131 21.02 -13.94 3.79
C GLU A 131 21.05 -15.14 4.74
N ASN A 132 19.89 -15.74 5.04
CA ASN A 132 19.75 -16.82 6.02
C ASN A 132 19.30 -18.15 5.39
N SER A 133 19.35 -18.25 4.06
CA SER A 133 18.97 -19.45 3.29
C SER A 133 17.58 -19.98 3.64
N LYS A 134 16.58 -19.09 3.72
CA LYS A 134 15.18 -19.43 4.00
C LYS A 134 14.34 -19.39 2.73
N THR A 135 13.31 -20.24 2.66
CA THR A 135 12.30 -20.16 1.59
C THR A 135 11.21 -19.17 1.99
N VAL A 136 10.81 -18.30 1.07
CA VAL A 136 9.68 -17.38 1.25
C VAL A 136 8.49 -17.88 0.43
N ILE A 137 7.34 -18.04 1.08
CA ILE A 137 6.06 -18.35 0.43
C ILE A 137 5.17 -17.12 0.53
N VAL A 138 4.72 -16.58 -0.60
CA VAL A 138 3.75 -15.49 -0.61
C VAL A 138 2.36 -16.07 -0.82
N ALA A 139 1.49 -15.92 0.19
CA ALA A 139 0.06 -16.17 0.05
C ALA A 139 -0.55 -14.95 -0.65
N ASP A 140 -0.75 -15.06 -1.96
CA ASP A 140 -1.05 -13.90 -2.78
C ASP A 140 -2.47 -13.33 -2.54
N ARG A 141 -2.61 -12.02 -2.78
CA ARG A 141 -3.84 -11.25 -2.51
C ARG A 141 -4.15 -10.24 -3.62
N PRO A 142 -5.43 -9.88 -3.83
CA PRO A 142 -5.81 -8.87 -4.81
C PRO A 142 -5.31 -7.52 -4.34
N ILE A 143 -5.18 -6.56 -5.26
CA ILE A 143 -4.90 -5.16 -4.92
C ILE A 143 -6.03 -4.26 -5.45
N PRO A 144 -6.26 -3.08 -4.87
CA PRO A 144 -7.39 -2.20 -5.24
C PRO A 144 -7.39 -1.72 -6.71
N LEU A 145 -6.21 -1.59 -7.31
CA LEU A 145 -5.97 -0.99 -8.63
C LEU A 145 -5.02 -1.85 -9.49
N PRO A 146 -5.40 -3.08 -9.88
CA PRO A 146 -4.47 -4.01 -10.53
C PRO A 146 -4.08 -3.59 -11.96
N HIS A 147 -4.91 -2.79 -12.65
CA HIS A 147 -4.60 -2.29 -14.00
C HIS A 147 -3.70 -1.06 -14.03
N VAL A 148 -3.53 -0.41 -12.89
CA VAL A 148 -3.00 0.94 -12.86
C VAL A 148 -1.51 0.88 -12.67
N VAL A 149 -0.80 1.49 -13.64
CA VAL A 149 0.54 2.00 -13.43
C VAL A 149 0.49 3.50 -13.56
N ASP A 150 0.95 4.20 -12.51
CA ASP A 150 0.93 5.65 -12.46
C ASP A 150 2.01 6.23 -11.53
N GLY A 151 2.43 7.45 -11.84
CA GLY A 151 3.46 8.21 -11.14
C GLY A 151 4.91 7.89 -11.57
N PRO A 152 5.88 8.68 -11.09
CA PRO A 152 7.28 8.51 -11.44
C PRO A 152 7.88 7.23 -10.84
N MET A 153 8.83 6.65 -11.58
CA MET A 153 9.74 5.63 -11.06
C MET A 153 10.55 6.22 -9.91
N ARG A 154 10.67 5.46 -8.80
CA ARG A 154 11.55 5.87 -7.70
C ARG A 154 13.00 5.93 -8.18
N GLN A 155 13.75 6.96 -7.77
CA GLN A 155 15.19 7.17 -8.02
C GLN A 155 16.05 6.84 -6.79
N ASP A 156 17.33 6.51 -7.00
CA ASP A 156 18.26 6.01 -5.97
C ASP A 156 18.46 6.95 -4.79
N ALA A 157 18.51 8.25 -5.05
CA ALA A 157 18.62 9.26 -4.01
C ALA A 157 17.40 9.33 -3.07
N PHE A 158 16.25 8.76 -3.45
CA PHE A 158 15.00 8.83 -2.70
C PHE A 158 14.58 7.47 -2.12
N GLU A 159 15.50 6.49 -2.09
CA GLU A 159 15.26 5.24 -1.39
C GLU A 159 14.97 5.51 0.10
N SER A 160 13.84 5.00 0.56
CA SER A 160 13.40 5.10 1.96
C SER A 160 12.35 4.03 2.23
N PHE A 161 11.94 3.86 3.50
CA PHE A 161 10.92 2.84 3.83
C PHE A 161 9.55 3.08 3.16
N VAL A 162 9.21 4.32 2.80
CA VAL A 162 7.99 4.68 2.03
C VAL A 162 8.24 4.73 0.50
N GLY A 163 9.42 4.31 0.06
CA GLY A 163 9.88 4.38 -1.32
C GLY A 163 10.91 3.30 -1.61
N PHE A 164 10.74 2.10 -1.04
CA PHE A 164 11.85 1.15 -0.93
C PHE A 164 12.02 0.29 -2.18
N VAL A 165 10.95 0.07 -2.95
CA VAL A 165 10.98 -0.79 -4.14
C VAL A 165 11.06 0.07 -5.40
N ARG A 166 11.97 -0.27 -6.33
CA ARG A 166 12.17 0.43 -7.62
C ARG A 166 10.99 0.20 -8.57
N THR A 167 9.91 0.94 -8.34
CA THR A 167 8.64 0.88 -9.07
C THR A 167 8.09 2.28 -9.29
N PRO A 168 7.08 2.47 -10.15
CA PRO A 168 6.22 3.66 -10.13
C PRO A 168 5.50 3.78 -8.79
N VAL A 169 4.86 4.92 -8.49
CA VAL A 169 4.14 5.09 -7.22
C VAL A 169 3.03 4.04 -7.10
N VAL A 170 2.23 3.86 -8.16
CA VAL A 170 1.26 2.77 -8.26
C VAL A 170 1.75 1.82 -9.34
N TYR A 171 1.96 0.56 -8.99
CA TYR A 171 2.72 -0.38 -9.82
C TYR A 171 1.90 -1.56 -10.33
N GLY A 172 0.65 -1.71 -9.89
CA GLY A 172 -0.31 -2.67 -10.44
C GLY A 172 0.17 -4.13 -10.40
N MET A 173 0.88 -4.52 -9.35
CA MET A 173 1.32 -5.90 -9.10
C MET A 173 0.78 -6.38 -7.77
N THR A 174 0.34 -7.64 -7.69
CA THR A 174 -0.05 -8.28 -6.43
C THR A 174 1.19 -8.47 -5.52
N PRO A 175 1.02 -8.76 -4.21
CA PRO A 175 2.15 -9.11 -3.35
C PRO A 175 3.05 -10.23 -3.91
N GLY A 176 2.46 -11.25 -4.53
CA GLY A 176 3.18 -12.35 -5.16
C GLY A 176 4.01 -11.90 -6.36
N GLU A 177 3.42 -11.13 -7.27
CA GLU A 177 4.12 -10.56 -8.42
C GLU A 177 5.20 -9.55 -7.98
N ALA A 178 4.94 -8.76 -6.94
CA ALA A 178 5.90 -7.84 -6.33
C ALA A 178 7.09 -8.58 -5.71
N ALA A 179 6.89 -9.74 -5.08
CA ALA A 179 7.99 -10.55 -4.56
C ALA A 179 8.91 -11.05 -5.69
N LEU A 180 8.32 -11.52 -6.78
CA LEU A 180 9.06 -11.95 -7.97
C LEU A 180 9.80 -10.77 -8.63
N TRP A 181 9.17 -9.59 -8.68
CA TRP A 181 9.81 -8.34 -9.14
C TRP A 181 11.03 -8.00 -8.29
N ILE A 182 10.87 -7.93 -6.96
CA ILE A 182 11.95 -7.56 -6.02
C ILE A 182 13.11 -8.54 -6.13
N ARG A 183 12.83 -9.85 -6.15
CA ARG A 183 13.86 -10.90 -6.31
C ARG A 183 14.67 -10.67 -7.59
N LYS A 184 14.00 -10.38 -8.70
CA LYS A 184 14.63 -10.15 -10.01
C LYS A 184 15.42 -8.85 -10.05
N ASP A 185 14.83 -7.74 -9.59
CA ASP A 185 15.41 -6.39 -9.61
C ASP A 185 16.69 -6.30 -8.77
N LEU A 186 16.70 -6.98 -7.62
CA LEU A 186 17.83 -7.00 -6.69
C LEU A 186 18.79 -8.18 -6.93
N GLY A 187 18.46 -9.13 -7.81
CA GLY A 187 19.26 -10.32 -8.05
C GLY A 187 19.43 -11.21 -6.82
N LEU A 188 18.37 -11.35 -6.00
CA LEU A 188 18.43 -12.11 -4.75
C LEU A 188 18.44 -13.62 -5.02
N ASP A 189 19.41 -14.31 -4.40
CA ASP A 189 19.44 -15.78 -4.33
C ASP A 189 18.56 -16.27 -3.17
N VAL A 190 17.25 -16.31 -3.43
CA VAL A 190 16.24 -16.77 -2.47
C VAL A 190 15.15 -17.55 -3.19
N GLU A 191 14.76 -18.68 -2.61
CA GLU A 191 13.63 -19.43 -3.09
C GLU A 191 12.33 -18.69 -2.74
N VAL A 192 11.62 -18.24 -3.78
CA VAL A 192 10.30 -17.61 -3.63
C VAL A 192 9.27 -18.50 -4.30
N ARG A 193 8.29 -18.97 -3.51
CA ARG A 193 7.09 -19.65 -4.00
C ARG A 193 5.91 -18.72 -3.84
N VAL A 194 5.02 -18.68 -4.82
CA VAL A 194 3.78 -17.90 -4.74
C VAL A 194 2.61 -18.86 -4.76
N ALA A 195 1.81 -18.86 -3.69
CA ALA A 195 0.50 -19.50 -3.70
C ALA A 195 -0.47 -18.55 -4.41
N ALA A 196 -0.57 -18.70 -5.73
CA ALA A 196 -1.40 -17.86 -6.58
C ALA A 196 -2.89 -18.02 -6.24
N MET A 197 -3.64 -16.93 -6.31
CA MET A 197 -5.08 -16.94 -6.06
C MET A 197 -5.82 -17.79 -7.09
N GLN A 198 -6.95 -18.38 -6.70
CA GLN A 198 -7.84 -19.08 -7.64
C GLN A 198 -9.11 -18.29 -7.91
N HIS A 199 -9.57 -18.41 -9.15
CA HIS A 199 -10.74 -17.69 -9.66
C HIS A 199 -10.60 -16.17 -9.48
N TYR A 200 -9.37 -15.68 -9.46
CA TYR A 200 -9.03 -14.27 -9.53
C TYR A 200 -8.78 -13.90 -10.98
N ASP A 201 -9.51 -12.89 -11.45
CA ASP A 201 -9.33 -12.29 -12.77
C ASP A 201 -8.90 -10.84 -12.54
N ARG A 202 -7.71 -10.51 -13.01
CA ARG A 202 -7.16 -9.15 -12.90
C ARG A 202 -8.09 -8.14 -13.56
N ASN A 203 -8.80 -8.55 -14.61
CA ASN A 203 -9.67 -7.72 -15.46
C ASN A 203 -11.07 -7.46 -14.88
N GLN A 204 -11.37 -8.04 -13.72
CA GLN A 204 -12.60 -7.78 -13.00
C GLN A 204 -12.38 -6.76 -11.90
N ASP A 205 -13.48 -6.15 -11.44
CA ASP A 205 -13.45 -5.36 -10.21
C ASP A 205 -13.12 -6.26 -9.00
N TRP A 206 -12.94 -5.67 -7.83
CA TRP A 206 -12.62 -6.36 -6.58
C TRP A 206 -13.43 -7.66 -6.42
N PRO A 207 -12.80 -8.79 -6.06
CA PRO A 207 -13.46 -10.09 -6.09
C PRO A 207 -14.81 -10.09 -5.38
N ALA A 208 -15.87 -10.46 -6.10
CA ALA A 208 -17.26 -10.32 -5.64
C ALA A 208 -17.58 -11.09 -4.34
N THR A 209 -16.78 -12.10 -4.01
CA THR A 209 -16.94 -12.93 -2.79
C THR A 209 -15.90 -12.60 -1.70
N GLY A 210 -14.95 -11.70 -1.97
CA GLY A 210 -13.95 -11.25 -1.00
C GLY A 210 -14.42 -10.00 -0.28
N ALA A 211 -14.91 -10.13 0.96
CA ALA A 211 -15.17 -8.97 1.81
C ALA A 211 -13.87 -8.17 2.02
N TRP A 212 -13.92 -6.84 1.91
CA TRP A 212 -12.78 -5.99 2.22
C TRP A 212 -12.47 -6.08 3.72
N ALA A 213 -11.34 -6.68 4.06
CA ALA A 213 -10.79 -6.64 5.41
C ALA A 213 -9.83 -5.45 5.53
N PRO A 214 -10.03 -4.51 6.47
CA PRO A 214 -9.17 -3.34 6.63
C PRO A 214 -7.70 -3.70 6.92
N PRO A 215 -6.74 -3.41 6.03
CA PRO A 215 -5.34 -3.75 6.25
C PRO A 215 -4.64 -2.84 7.25
N SER A 216 -5.20 -1.67 7.55
CA SER A 216 -4.66 -0.73 8.55
C SER A 216 -5.77 0.13 9.17
N PRO A 217 -5.52 0.81 10.31
CA PRO A 217 -6.52 1.64 10.97
C PRO A 217 -7.10 2.77 10.10
N ALA A 218 -6.32 3.27 9.14
CA ALA A 218 -6.73 4.33 8.23
C ALA A 218 -7.39 3.78 6.95
N ILE A 219 -7.02 2.59 6.47
CA ILE A 219 -7.57 2.02 5.23
C ILE A 219 -8.76 1.12 5.54
N ARG A 220 -9.92 1.72 5.78
CA ARG A 220 -11.13 1.02 6.28
C ARG A 220 -12.04 0.46 5.19
N SER A 221 -11.89 0.92 3.96
CA SER A 221 -12.73 0.52 2.83
C SER A 221 -11.93 0.43 1.53
N LEU A 222 -12.46 -0.28 0.54
CA LEU A 222 -11.89 -0.32 -0.80
C LEU A 222 -11.86 1.08 -1.44
N ALA A 223 -12.87 1.92 -1.19
CA ALA A 223 -12.91 3.30 -1.69
C ALA A 223 -11.74 4.13 -1.13
N CYS A 224 -11.48 4.01 0.18
CA CYS A 224 -10.32 4.60 0.83
C CYS A 224 -9.00 4.08 0.22
N ALA A 225 -8.89 2.77 0.02
CA ALA A 225 -7.72 2.14 -0.57
C ALA A 225 -7.41 2.65 -1.99
N ARG A 226 -8.43 2.91 -2.80
CA ARG A 226 -8.28 3.51 -4.14
C ARG A 226 -7.86 4.98 -4.10
N CYS A 227 -8.31 5.72 -3.09
CA CYS A 227 -7.98 7.15 -2.94
C CYS A 227 -6.63 7.37 -2.24
N PHE A 228 -6.09 6.38 -1.52
CA PHE A 228 -4.79 6.47 -0.87
C PHE A 228 -3.66 7.03 -1.78
N PRO A 229 -3.40 6.50 -2.98
CA PRO A 229 -2.34 7.03 -3.85
C PRO A 229 -2.63 8.41 -4.44
N VAL A 230 -3.83 8.98 -4.22
CA VAL A 230 -4.16 10.36 -4.57
C VAL A 230 -3.72 11.32 -3.46
N THR A 231 -4.02 10.95 -2.21
CA THR A 231 -3.97 11.89 -1.07
C THR A 231 -2.88 11.60 -0.05
N VAL A 232 -2.14 10.48 -0.16
CA VAL A 232 -1.01 10.18 0.73
C VAL A 232 0.06 11.28 0.75
N PHE A 233 0.24 12.01 -0.34
CA PHE A 233 1.22 13.09 -0.43
C PHE A 233 0.89 14.30 0.46
N PHE A 234 -0.38 14.48 0.82
CA PHE A 234 -0.80 15.54 1.73
C PHE A 234 -0.34 15.29 3.16
N GLU A 235 0.16 14.09 3.48
CA GLU A 235 0.89 13.88 4.74
C GLU A 235 2.09 14.83 4.85
N ALA A 236 2.73 15.19 3.74
CA ALA A 236 3.83 16.15 3.73
C ALA A 236 3.39 17.62 3.74
N LEU A 237 2.08 17.89 3.65
CA LEU A 237 1.48 19.22 3.50
C LEU A 237 0.42 19.45 4.59
N PRO A 238 0.83 19.73 5.84
CA PRO A 238 -0.08 19.73 6.99
C PRO A 238 -1.14 20.82 6.97
N SER A 239 -0.99 21.85 6.12
CA SER A 239 -2.00 22.91 5.93
C SER A 239 -3.28 22.42 5.26
N ILE A 240 -3.33 21.17 4.80
CA ILE A 240 -4.48 20.52 4.20
C ILE A 240 -4.72 19.20 4.94
N ASP A 241 -5.87 19.07 5.58
CA ASP A 241 -6.32 17.80 6.12
C ASP A 241 -6.73 16.85 4.97
N HIS A 242 -6.42 15.56 5.10
CA HIS A 242 -6.75 14.51 4.12
C HIS A 242 -7.59 13.38 4.75
N ALA A 243 -8.35 13.74 5.78
CA ALA A 243 -9.34 12.92 6.47
C ALA A 243 -8.81 11.60 7.06
N ARG A 244 -7.50 11.37 7.13
CA ARG A 244 -6.84 10.09 7.48
C ARG A 244 -7.35 9.43 8.76
N ARG A 245 -7.79 10.22 9.74
CA ARG A 245 -8.27 9.73 11.05
C ARG A 245 -9.81 9.62 11.14
N SER A 246 -10.51 9.82 10.03
CA SER A 246 -11.98 9.74 9.94
C SER A 246 -12.45 8.47 9.22
N ASP A 247 -13.76 8.27 9.14
CA ASP A 247 -14.40 7.25 8.29
C ASP A 247 -14.22 7.51 6.79
N GLN A 248 -13.88 8.76 6.41
CA GLN A 248 -13.61 9.20 5.04
C GLN A 248 -12.11 9.29 4.73
N ALA A 249 -11.26 8.53 5.44
CA ALA A 249 -9.81 8.53 5.25
C ALA A 249 -9.41 8.50 3.77
N PHE A 250 -8.51 9.42 3.40
CA PHE A 250 -7.96 9.61 2.05
C PHE A 250 -8.97 9.96 0.94
N GLN A 251 -10.28 9.89 1.21
CA GLN A 251 -11.36 10.20 0.25
C GLN A 251 -11.76 11.68 0.28
N CYS A 252 -11.33 12.42 1.31
CA CYS A 252 -11.55 13.85 1.41
C CYS A 252 -10.23 14.59 1.62
N ILE A 253 -10.16 15.81 1.10
CA ILE A 253 -9.17 16.81 1.52
C ILE A 253 -9.84 18.14 1.84
N GLY A 254 -9.31 18.91 2.78
CA GLY A 254 -9.91 20.18 3.17
C GLY A 254 -9.03 21.03 4.08
N ALA A 255 -9.35 22.32 4.13
CA ALA A 255 -8.80 23.28 5.08
C ALA A 255 -9.80 24.43 5.24
N PRO A 256 -9.70 25.28 6.28
CA PRO A 256 -10.63 26.41 6.49
C PRO A 256 -10.68 27.41 5.33
N TRP A 257 -9.61 27.45 4.52
CA TRP A 257 -9.47 28.34 3.35
C TRP A 257 -9.84 27.65 2.02
N VAL A 258 -10.19 26.36 2.03
CA VAL A 258 -10.61 25.62 0.83
C VAL A 258 -12.11 25.76 0.63
N ASP A 259 -12.50 26.15 -0.58
CA ASP A 259 -13.87 26.05 -1.08
C ASP A 259 -14.01 24.76 -1.90
N GLY A 260 -14.55 23.71 -1.27
CA GLY A 260 -14.77 22.43 -1.94
C GLY A 260 -15.67 22.51 -3.19
N THR A 261 -16.56 23.49 -3.28
CA THR A 261 -17.44 23.67 -4.45
C THR A 261 -16.63 24.17 -5.64
N GLU A 262 -15.82 25.20 -5.43
CA GLU A 262 -14.98 25.77 -6.48
C GLU A 262 -13.89 24.80 -6.93
N VAL A 263 -13.22 24.13 -5.98
CA VAL A 263 -12.18 23.13 -6.30
C VAL A 263 -12.77 21.95 -7.08
N SER A 264 -13.91 21.40 -6.66
CA SER A 264 -14.55 20.29 -7.38
C SER A 264 -15.04 20.69 -8.76
N ARG A 265 -15.55 21.93 -8.94
CA ARG A 265 -15.94 22.47 -10.25
C ARG A 265 -14.74 22.53 -11.20
N CYS A 266 -13.61 23.08 -10.75
CA CYS A 266 -12.38 23.15 -11.54
C CYS A 266 -11.88 21.76 -11.93
N LEU A 267 -11.83 20.82 -10.99
CA LEU A 267 -11.34 19.46 -11.25
C LEU A 267 -12.26 18.66 -12.18
N ASN A 268 -13.58 18.76 -12.01
CA ASN A 268 -14.53 18.07 -12.88
C ASN A 268 -14.47 18.61 -14.32
N ALA A 269 -14.11 19.88 -14.52
CA ALA A 269 -13.92 20.46 -15.86
C ALA A 269 -12.71 19.86 -16.61
N LEU A 270 -11.75 19.26 -15.90
CA LEU A 270 -10.57 18.61 -16.49
C LEU A 270 -10.85 17.18 -16.98
N ALA A 271 -12.03 16.62 -16.65
CA ALA A 271 -12.46 15.29 -17.08
C ALA A 271 -11.40 14.18 -16.85
N LEU A 272 -10.80 14.16 -15.65
CA LEU A 272 -9.83 13.13 -15.28
C LEU A 272 -10.43 11.72 -15.34
N PRO A 273 -9.65 10.71 -15.77
CA PRO A 273 -10.20 9.38 -16.06
C PRO A 273 -10.63 8.67 -14.77
N GLY A 274 -11.86 8.14 -14.77
CA GLY A 274 -12.39 7.23 -13.75
C GLY A 274 -12.63 7.82 -12.36
N VAL A 275 -12.62 9.16 -12.22
CA VAL A 275 -12.78 9.87 -10.96
C VAL A 275 -13.77 11.03 -11.09
N ARG A 276 -14.54 11.27 -10.04
CA ARG A 276 -15.41 12.44 -9.90
C ARG A 276 -15.16 13.14 -8.58
N PHE A 277 -15.44 14.44 -8.59
CA PHE A 277 -15.22 15.30 -7.44
C PHE A 277 -16.53 15.94 -6.99
N SER A 278 -16.68 16.11 -5.68
CA SER A 278 -17.80 16.85 -5.10
C SER A 278 -17.35 17.61 -3.86
N ALA A 279 -18.08 18.67 -3.50
CA ALA A 279 -17.89 19.29 -2.20
C ALA A 279 -18.48 18.39 -1.12
N ARG A 280 -17.76 18.19 -0.01
CA ARG A 280 -18.27 17.45 1.16
C ARG A 280 -17.85 18.13 2.45
N ARG A 281 -18.81 18.25 3.36
CA ARG A 281 -18.52 18.62 4.75
C ARG A 281 -18.13 17.38 5.54
N TYR A 282 -17.05 17.49 6.30
CA TYR A 282 -16.60 16.45 7.22
C TYR A 282 -15.89 17.09 8.42
N GLU A 283 -15.78 16.36 9.52
CA GLU A 283 -15.05 16.81 10.71
C GLU A 283 -13.63 16.27 10.66
N ALA A 284 -12.63 17.15 10.76
CA ALA A 284 -11.24 16.73 10.80
C ALA A 284 -10.93 16.06 12.16
N SER A 285 -10.56 14.79 12.15
CA SER A 285 -10.33 14.00 13.37
C SER A 285 -8.88 14.05 13.88
N GLY A 286 -8.03 14.93 13.33
CA GLY A 286 -6.64 15.12 13.76
C GLY A 286 -5.92 16.22 12.99
N GLY A 287 -4.61 16.32 13.22
CA GLY A 287 -3.79 17.37 12.59
C GLY A 287 -4.10 18.77 13.14
N GLU A 288 -3.74 19.79 12.35
CA GLU A 288 -3.91 21.21 12.70
C GLU A 288 -5.38 21.60 12.93
N TYR A 289 -6.31 20.95 12.22
CA TYR A 289 -7.72 21.30 12.21
C TYR A 289 -8.60 20.36 13.05
N ALA A 290 -8.01 19.61 13.99
CA ALA A 290 -8.75 18.65 14.80
C ALA A 290 -10.02 19.26 15.46
N GLY A 291 -11.17 18.60 15.27
CA GLY A 291 -12.47 19.02 15.78
C GLY A 291 -13.18 20.09 14.95
N GLN A 292 -12.58 20.56 13.86
CA GLN A 292 -13.19 21.57 12.98
C GLN A 292 -14.01 20.91 11.86
N SER A 293 -15.16 21.51 11.54
CA SER A 293 -15.93 21.15 10.34
C SER A 293 -15.33 21.83 9.10
N LEU A 294 -14.82 21.04 8.17
CA LEU A 294 -14.23 21.48 6.91
C LEU A 294 -15.21 21.23 5.76
N CYS A 295 -15.28 22.14 4.79
CA CYS A 295 -16.01 21.93 3.54
C CYS A 295 -14.99 21.67 2.42
N GLY A 296 -14.55 20.43 2.33
CA GLY A 296 -13.47 20.01 1.45
C GLY A 296 -13.92 19.42 0.12
N LEU A 297 -12.93 18.91 -0.61
CA LEU A 297 -13.08 18.10 -1.81
C LEU A 297 -13.28 16.63 -1.39
N HIS A 298 -14.32 15.99 -1.87
CA HIS A 298 -14.50 14.53 -1.84
C HIS A 298 -14.14 13.93 -3.21
N ILE A 299 -13.45 12.80 -3.17
CA ILE A 299 -12.90 12.07 -4.32
C ILE A 299 -13.64 10.74 -4.42
N GLU A 300 -14.28 10.50 -5.55
CA GLU A 300 -15.01 9.26 -5.83
C GLU A 300 -14.40 8.58 -7.06
N VAL A 301 -13.89 7.37 -6.87
CA VAL A 301 -13.39 6.53 -7.98
C VAL A 301 -14.54 5.66 -8.49
N HIS A 302 -15.03 5.96 -9.69
CA HIS A 302 -16.16 5.24 -10.29
C HIS A 302 -15.73 4.22 -11.36
N GLU A 303 -14.54 4.36 -11.95
CA GLU A 303 -13.99 3.40 -12.93
C GLU A 303 -12.51 3.14 -12.65
N ALA A 304 -12.24 2.16 -11.79
CA ALA A 304 -10.89 1.83 -11.33
C ALA A 304 -9.91 1.41 -12.44
N ALA A 305 -10.40 0.81 -13.54
CA ALA A 305 -9.58 0.28 -14.62
C ALA A 305 -8.83 1.36 -15.42
N VAL A 306 -9.43 2.55 -15.56
CA VAL A 306 -8.85 3.68 -16.31
C VAL A 306 -8.25 4.75 -15.40
N PHE A 307 -8.47 4.63 -14.09
CA PHE A 307 -8.09 5.62 -13.10
C PHE A 307 -6.58 5.89 -13.06
N LYS A 308 -6.20 7.17 -12.91
CA LYS A 308 -4.82 7.64 -12.78
C LYS A 308 -4.65 8.39 -11.45
N PRO A 309 -4.38 7.69 -10.33
CA PRO A 309 -4.40 8.27 -9.00
C PRO A 309 -3.32 9.32 -8.75
N VAL A 310 -2.11 9.12 -9.29
CA VAL A 310 -0.99 10.04 -9.07
C VAL A 310 -1.17 11.28 -9.91
N LEU A 311 -1.56 11.13 -11.18
CA LEU A 311 -2.00 12.24 -12.01
C LEU A 311 -3.11 13.02 -11.31
N THR A 312 -4.11 12.33 -10.77
CA THR A 312 -5.19 12.98 -10.02
C THR A 312 -4.66 13.77 -8.83
N GLY A 313 -3.77 13.17 -8.02
CA GLY A 313 -3.18 13.83 -6.85
C GLY A 313 -2.40 15.10 -7.20
N ILE A 314 -1.55 15.05 -8.24
CA ILE A 314 -0.80 16.23 -8.68
C ILE A 314 -1.70 17.30 -9.32
N THR A 315 -2.78 16.90 -10.00
CA THR A 315 -3.77 17.84 -10.54
C THR A 315 -4.52 18.55 -9.42
N VAL A 316 -4.89 17.83 -8.36
CA VAL A 316 -5.50 18.43 -7.17
C VAL A 316 -4.55 19.46 -6.54
N LEU A 317 -3.27 19.13 -6.36
CA LEU A 317 -2.27 20.08 -5.86
C LEU A 317 -2.13 21.30 -6.77
N HIS A 318 -2.07 21.11 -8.08
CA HIS A 318 -1.98 22.19 -9.06
C HIS A 318 -3.21 23.12 -9.02
N VAL A 319 -4.42 22.57 -8.94
CA VAL A 319 -5.66 23.38 -8.84
C VAL A 319 -5.69 24.17 -7.53
N LEU A 320 -5.34 23.55 -6.40
CA LEU A 320 -5.26 24.24 -5.11
C LEU A 320 -4.23 25.37 -5.14
N GLN A 321 -3.04 25.11 -5.70
CA GLN A 321 -2.01 26.11 -5.89
C GLN A 321 -2.48 27.27 -6.79
N SER A 322 -3.22 26.97 -7.85
CA SER A 322 -3.72 27.99 -8.78
C SER A 322 -4.79 28.89 -8.15
N LEU A 323 -5.65 28.33 -7.30
CA LEU A 323 -6.72 29.06 -6.63
C LEU A 323 -6.24 29.85 -5.41
N TYR A 324 -5.27 29.30 -4.66
CA TYR A 324 -4.93 29.80 -3.32
C TYR A 324 -3.48 30.27 -3.19
N GLY A 325 -2.63 30.04 -4.20
CA GLY A 325 -1.23 30.41 -4.24
C GLY A 325 -0.28 29.31 -3.72
N PRO A 326 0.94 29.20 -4.27
CA PRO A 326 1.91 28.16 -3.87
C PRO A 326 2.37 28.29 -2.43
N GLU A 327 2.43 29.51 -1.88
CA GLU A 327 2.91 29.76 -0.51
C GLU A 327 2.05 29.03 0.54
N ARG A 328 0.73 28.93 0.32
CA ARG A 328 -0.17 28.24 1.24
C ARG A 328 0.04 26.73 1.31
N LEU A 329 0.60 26.15 0.26
CA LEU A 329 0.88 24.72 0.19
C LEU A 329 2.32 24.43 0.62
N TRP A 330 3.28 25.15 0.05
CA TRP A 330 4.70 24.82 0.13
C TRP A 330 5.48 25.59 1.20
N GLN A 331 4.96 26.73 1.67
CA GLN A 331 5.60 27.54 2.72
C GLN A 331 4.82 27.53 4.05
N ALA A 332 3.76 26.72 4.14
CA ALA A 332 3.02 26.56 5.37
C ALA A 332 3.90 25.92 6.47
N PRO A 333 3.67 26.28 7.76
CA PRO A 333 4.39 25.66 8.86
C PRO A 333 4.27 24.13 8.85
N GLY A 334 5.39 23.44 9.02
CA GLY A 334 5.44 21.97 9.12
C GLY A 334 5.42 21.22 7.79
N VAL A 335 5.51 21.91 6.64
CA VAL A 335 5.73 21.26 5.33
C VAL A 335 7.01 20.42 5.38
N ARG A 336 6.94 19.20 4.81
CA ARG A 336 8.03 18.23 4.79
C ARG A 336 8.40 17.89 3.35
N GLU A 337 9.08 18.81 2.66
CA GLU A 337 9.47 18.63 1.25
C GLU A 337 10.24 17.31 1.01
N ASP A 338 11.24 17.01 1.84
CA ASP A 338 12.00 15.76 1.75
C ASP A 338 11.11 14.51 1.88
N PHE A 339 10.04 14.59 2.68
CA PHE A 339 9.11 13.47 2.83
C PHE A 339 8.18 13.36 1.62
N PHE A 340 7.70 14.48 1.08
CA PHE A 340 6.97 14.52 -0.19
C PHE A 340 7.78 13.85 -1.31
N ASP A 341 9.06 14.24 -1.43
CA ASP A 341 9.96 13.74 -2.46
C ASP A 341 10.26 12.24 -2.26
N LYS A 342 10.34 11.75 -1.02
CA LYS A 342 10.44 10.31 -0.70
C LYS A 342 9.19 9.52 -1.08
N LEU A 343 7.99 10.07 -0.83
CA LEU A 343 6.72 9.45 -1.25
C LEU A 343 6.63 9.36 -2.78
N MET A 344 6.97 10.46 -3.48
CA MET A 344 7.04 10.52 -4.94
C MET A 344 8.20 9.72 -5.53
N GLY A 345 9.26 9.49 -4.77
CA GLY A 345 10.47 8.81 -5.23
C GLY A 345 11.36 9.67 -6.12
N THR A 346 11.12 10.99 -6.16
CA THR A 346 11.89 12.01 -6.89
C THR A 346 11.46 13.39 -6.40
N ASP A 347 12.36 14.37 -6.46
CA ASP A 347 12.05 15.78 -6.19
C ASP A 347 11.51 16.53 -7.43
N ALA A 348 11.59 15.92 -8.62
CA ALA A 348 11.18 16.54 -9.87
C ALA A 348 9.70 16.97 -9.83
N VAL A 349 8.83 16.16 -9.20
CA VAL A 349 7.39 16.46 -9.12
C VAL A 349 7.12 17.73 -8.31
N ARG A 350 7.69 17.83 -7.11
CA ARG A 350 7.53 19.02 -6.26
C ARG A 350 8.10 20.25 -6.95
N ARG A 351 9.32 20.17 -7.49
CA ARG A 351 9.99 21.30 -8.15
C ARG A 351 9.18 21.84 -9.33
N ALA A 352 8.65 20.95 -10.17
CA ALA A 352 7.81 21.34 -11.30
C ALA A 352 6.46 21.91 -10.85
N LEU A 353 5.81 21.34 -9.82
CA LEU A 353 4.62 21.94 -9.22
C LEU A 353 4.90 23.35 -8.68
N GLN A 354 5.99 23.55 -7.93
CA GLN A 354 6.40 24.86 -7.41
C GLN A 354 6.73 25.86 -8.53
N ALA A 355 7.24 25.38 -9.67
CA ALA A 355 7.47 26.18 -10.87
C ALA A 355 6.19 26.48 -11.68
N GLY A 356 5.05 25.90 -11.30
CA GLY A 356 3.77 26.11 -11.97
C GLY A 356 3.59 25.29 -13.25
N GLU A 357 4.37 24.23 -13.45
CA GLU A 357 4.18 23.33 -14.59
C GLU A 357 2.82 22.62 -14.54
N SER A 358 2.26 22.33 -15.71
CA SER A 358 0.96 21.69 -15.81
C SER A 358 1.04 20.20 -15.42
N PRO A 359 -0.04 19.62 -14.85
CA PRO A 359 -0.06 18.21 -14.49
C PRO A 359 0.16 17.27 -15.68
N GLU A 360 -0.26 17.66 -16.88
CA GLU A 360 -0.07 16.90 -18.11
C GLU A 360 1.40 16.86 -18.53
N ALA A 361 2.12 17.97 -18.42
CA ALA A 361 3.55 18.03 -18.70
C ALA A 361 4.34 17.16 -17.70
N LEU A 362 3.99 17.26 -16.42
CA LEU A 362 4.51 16.42 -15.36
C LEU A 362 4.29 14.93 -15.65
N ALA A 363 3.05 14.52 -15.97
CA ALA A 363 2.75 13.14 -16.30
C ALA A 363 3.45 12.65 -17.57
N GLY A 364 3.66 13.54 -18.54
CA GLY A 364 4.47 13.28 -19.72
C GLY A 364 5.92 12.92 -19.39
N SER A 365 6.49 13.52 -18.34
CA SER A 365 7.90 13.31 -17.95
C SER A 365 8.22 11.87 -17.54
N TRP A 366 7.27 11.13 -16.94
CA TRP A 366 7.46 9.73 -16.53
C TRP A 366 6.79 8.71 -17.47
N ALA A 367 6.23 9.15 -18.60
CA ALA A 367 5.58 8.26 -19.55
C ALA A 367 6.56 7.21 -20.13
N ALA A 368 7.80 7.62 -20.43
CA ALA A 368 8.82 6.72 -20.97
C ALA A 368 9.20 5.63 -19.95
N SER A 369 9.50 6.01 -18.71
CA SER A 369 9.82 5.06 -17.64
C SER A 369 8.64 4.13 -17.30
N SER A 370 7.41 4.64 -17.39
CA SER A 370 6.20 3.83 -17.20
C SER A 370 6.07 2.74 -18.26
N ARG A 371 6.37 3.05 -19.54
CA ARG A 371 6.36 2.04 -20.62
C ARG A 371 7.42 0.97 -20.38
N SER A 372 8.66 1.36 -20.06
CA SER A 372 9.72 0.39 -19.76
C SER A 372 9.38 -0.50 -18.56
N PHE A 373 8.74 0.06 -17.53
CA PHE A 373 8.27 -0.73 -16.39
C PHE A 373 7.15 -1.71 -16.78
N LEU A 374 6.17 -1.26 -17.57
CA LEU A 374 5.07 -2.11 -18.06
C LEU A 374 5.57 -3.30 -18.87
N GLU A 375 6.61 -3.11 -19.68
CA GLU A 375 7.28 -4.17 -20.44
C GLU A 375 8.06 -5.12 -19.50
N ALA A 376 8.87 -4.56 -18.60
CA ALA A 376 9.71 -5.35 -17.70
C ALA A 376 8.88 -6.24 -16.75
N ARG A 377 7.76 -5.73 -16.24
CA ARG A 377 6.93 -6.45 -15.27
C ARG A 377 6.20 -7.66 -15.87
N GLN A 378 6.06 -7.75 -17.20
CA GLN A 378 5.38 -8.89 -17.85
C GLN A 378 5.96 -10.24 -17.42
N SER A 379 7.28 -10.29 -17.22
CA SER A 379 7.99 -11.51 -16.80
C SER A 379 7.66 -11.99 -15.38
N VAL A 380 6.95 -11.19 -14.57
CA VAL A 380 6.60 -11.54 -13.20
C VAL A 380 5.09 -11.55 -12.94
N LEU A 381 4.26 -11.23 -13.94
CA LEU A 381 2.81 -11.28 -13.81
C LEU A 381 2.32 -12.73 -13.71
N LEU A 382 1.38 -12.98 -12.81
CA LEU A 382 0.80 -14.30 -12.54
C LEU A 382 -0.63 -14.43 -13.06
N TYR A 383 -1.31 -13.30 -13.26
CA TYR A 383 -2.71 -13.25 -13.65
C TYR A 383 -2.85 -12.51 -14.97
N SER A 384 -3.62 -13.12 -15.88
CA SER A 384 -4.01 -12.51 -17.15
C SER A 384 -5.17 -11.53 -16.99
#